data_AF-A0A6P3ZGI7-F1
#
_entry.id   AF-A0A6P3ZGI7-F1
#
_cell.length_a   1.000
_cell.length_b   1.000
_cell.length_c   1.000
_cell.angle_alpha   90.00
_cell.angle_beta   90.00
_cell.angle_gamma   90.00
#
_symmetry.space_group_name_H-M   'P 1'
#
loop_
_entity.id
_entity.type
_entity.pdbx_description
1 polymer ?
#
loop_
_entity_poly.entity_id
_entity_poly.type
_entity_poly.pdbx_seq_one_letter_code
_entity_poly.pdbx_strand_id
1 'polypeptide(L)'
;MVGVGLGLLGSSLTHPFPSSSACSSLFPQQPPPPTTSSSANFLVSSSSIAIFHRHQECIPFLKFNGTPRNELKPLLSQESFRPSRQLSVACSCISSLPNSRIDLAMFFSFFREVGLDEKEMGILLDKNPSLSLVSLDSIRNRILSLQSVGIDGLALSYLITKNPYLLTSEEIDPFLCFVRDGLEGKIEASRLKRLLSSAEPRFLVGFDQKVRLLLQRGIPQEKIIHVLNNVNLYKALCRKPVEEIDITITFLSRFGGIDLIVRRPVILDYNLETQLIPRVGFLTKLAAGDERAAGSVLRKLPAILSYSVEHMEGHAELLRSFAGLSDEEIFKIVLVFPNVISASRERKLHPRIEFLKQCGLNSNEIFKFLIKAPLFLGLSFEENLAYKLVFLVKIGYRYRTKDLALAMGSVTRTSCENMQKVIGLFLSYGLSCEDIISMSRKHPQILQYNHSSLEKKMEYLIEDMGREIRELMAFPAFLGYKLDDRIKARYELKRETLGEGMSLNKLLTVSADRFSRKKNEERSVVTGD
;
A
#
# COMPACT_ATOMS: atom_id res chain seq x y z
N MET A 1 -12.62 26.52 -62.31
CA MET A 1 -11.99 27.85 -62.42
C MET A 1 -10.71 27.82 -61.61
N VAL A 2 -9.59 28.00 -62.33
CA VAL A 2 -8.23 28.40 -61.90
C VAL A 2 -7.56 27.51 -60.83
N GLY A 3 -6.46 26.78 -61.07
CA GLY A 3 -5.61 26.68 -62.25
C GLY A 3 -4.16 26.34 -61.83
N VAL A 4 -3.60 25.30 -62.47
CA VAL A 4 -2.22 25.19 -63.02
C VAL A 4 -1.04 25.24 -62.02
N GLY A 5 0.03 24.42 -62.07
CA GLY A 5 0.54 23.39 -62.99
C GLY A 5 1.80 22.77 -62.32
N LEU A 6 2.08 21.47 -62.46
CA LEU A 6 2.78 20.77 -63.55
C LEU A 6 4.31 20.98 -63.61
N GLY A 7 5.06 19.85 -63.61
CA GLY A 7 6.39 19.69 -64.18
C GLY A 7 7.43 19.06 -63.22
N LEU A 8 7.62 17.73 -63.11
CA LEU A 8 8.19 16.71 -64.03
C LEU A 8 9.73 16.69 -64.19
N LEU A 9 10.27 15.45 -64.10
CA LEU A 9 11.53 14.90 -64.62
C LEU A 9 12.83 15.26 -63.84
N GLY A 10 13.78 14.37 -63.58
CA GLY A 10 14.03 12.99 -63.99
C GLY A 10 15.51 12.63 -63.75
N SER A 11 15.83 11.33 -63.87
CA SER A 11 17.15 10.70 -64.15
C SER A 11 18.26 10.60 -63.09
N SER A 12 18.38 9.38 -62.54
CA SER A 12 19.51 8.43 -62.60
C SER A 12 20.92 8.91 -63.02
N LEU A 13 21.96 8.52 -62.25
CA LEU A 13 23.08 7.63 -62.68
C LEU A 13 24.30 7.68 -61.70
N THR A 14 24.78 6.47 -61.36
CA THR A 14 26.20 6.02 -61.22
C THR A 14 27.17 6.61 -60.16
N HIS A 15 27.69 5.66 -59.35
CA HIS A 15 29.01 5.53 -58.68
C HIS A 15 30.20 6.27 -59.35
N PRO A 16 31.34 6.57 -58.66
CA PRO A 16 32.08 5.66 -57.75
C PRO A 16 32.88 6.27 -56.58
N PHE A 17 33.49 5.38 -55.79
CA PHE A 17 34.57 5.63 -54.80
C PHE A 17 35.76 6.40 -55.40
N PRO A 18 36.58 7.02 -54.53
CA PRO A 18 37.98 6.58 -54.47
C PRO A 18 38.54 6.44 -53.05
N SER A 19 39.67 5.73 -53.04
CA SER A 19 40.50 5.22 -51.95
C SER A 19 41.68 6.14 -51.57
N SER A 20 42.28 5.82 -50.42
CA SER A 20 43.66 6.14 -49.94
C SER A 20 43.85 7.54 -49.31
N SER A 21 44.74 7.78 -48.33
CA SER A 21 45.57 6.99 -47.42
C SER A 21 46.27 7.98 -46.47
N ALA A 22 46.57 7.52 -45.25
CA ALA A 22 47.63 7.97 -44.34
C ALA A 22 47.58 9.39 -43.72
N CYS A 23 47.45 9.44 -42.39
CA CYS A 23 48.41 10.17 -41.56
C CYS A 23 48.36 9.72 -40.08
N SER A 24 49.55 9.53 -39.53
CA SER A 24 49.87 8.97 -38.21
C SER A 24 49.83 10.05 -37.12
N SER A 25 49.39 9.73 -35.90
CA SER A 25 50.01 10.23 -34.65
C SER A 25 49.36 9.66 -33.37
N LEU A 26 50.21 8.94 -32.61
CA LEU A 26 50.42 9.03 -31.16
C LEU A 26 49.20 8.97 -30.22
N PHE A 27 48.93 7.75 -29.69
CA PHE A 27 48.26 7.55 -28.40
C PHE A 27 49.25 6.97 -27.37
N PRO A 28 49.27 7.43 -26.11
CA PRO A 28 50.03 6.79 -25.05
C PRO A 28 49.38 5.48 -24.59
N GLN A 29 50.22 4.51 -24.28
CA GLN A 29 49.88 3.14 -23.89
C GLN A 29 49.08 3.09 -22.57
N GLN A 30 47.99 2.31 -22.56
CA GLN A 30 47.37 1.79 -21.35
C GLN A 30 48.05 0.46 -20.95
N PRO A 31 48.27 0.20 -19.65
CA PRO A 31 48.88 -1.04 -19.17
C PRO A 31 47.91 -2.24 -19.31
N PRO A 32 48.43 -3.48 -19.42
CA PRO A 32 47.63 -4.68 -19.65
C PRO A 32 46.80 -5.07 -18.42
N PRO A 33 45.65 -5.76 -18.60
CA PRO A 33 44.80 -6.20 -17.50
C PRO A 33 45.46 -7.36 -16.74
N PRO A 34 45.27 -7.46 -15.40
CA PRO A 34 45.74 -8.60 -14.65
C PRO A 34 44.86 -9.82 -14.95
N THR A 35 45.51 -10.89 -15.40
CA THR A 35 44.98 -12.24 -15.41
C THR A 35 44.87 -12.76 -13.98
N THR A 36 43.66 -12.92 -13.47
CA THR A 36 43.39 -13.84 -12.36
C THR A 36 42.17 -14.71 -12.67
N SER A 37 42.45 -15.99 -12.76
CA SER A 37 41.50 -17.09 -12.73
C SER A 37 40.65 -17.03 -11.47
N SER A 38 39.35 -16.82 -11.62
CA SER A 38 38.34 -17.10 -10.58
C SER A 38 37.01 -17.41 -11.26
N SER A 39 36.77 -18.69 -11.48
CA SER A 39 35.45 -19.23 -11.77
C SER A 39 34.59 -19.06 -10.53
N ALA A 40 33.88 -17.94 -10.41
CA ALA A 40 32.90 -17.71 -9.36
C ALA A 40 31.63 -18.54 -9.64
N ASN A 41 31.70 -19.83 -9.35
CA ASN A 41 30.53 -20.67 -9.10
C ASN A 41 29.85 -20.18 -7.82
N PHE A 42 28.89 -19.26 -7.93
CA PHE A 42 28.01 -18.96 -6.80
C PHE A 42 26.82 -19.91 -6.78
N LEU A 43 26.99 -20.91 -5.92
CA LEU A 43 25.98 -21.76 -5.33
C LEU A 43 24.73 -20.95 -4.95
N VAL A 44 23.62 -21.30 -5.57
CA VAL A 44 22.28 -21.06 -5.02
C VAL A 44 22.29 -21.62 -3.60
N SER A 45 21.87 -20.83 -2.61
CA SER A 45 21.80 -21.31 -1.23
C SER A 45 20.99 -22.60 -1.18
N SER A 46 21.53 -23.60 -0.50
CA SER A 46 21.01 -24.96 -0.35
C SER A 46 19.54 -24.99 0.14
N SER A 47 19.08 -23.90 0.74
CA SER A 47 17.70 -23.63 1.16
C SER A 47 16.67 -23.54 0.02
N SER A 48 17.01 -23.02 -1.16
CA SER A 48 16.02 -22.86 -2.26
C SER A 48 15.79 -24.14 -3.06
N ILE A 49 16.82 -24.99 -3.15
CA ILE A 49 16.73 -26.34 -3.75
C ILE A 49 16.15 -27.34 -2.74
N ALA A 50 16.41 -27.16 -1.45
CA ALA A 50 15.81 -27.98 -0.39
C ALA A 50 14.29 -27.82 -0.31
N ILE A 51 13.72 -26.65 -0.64
CA ILE A 51 12.25 -26.48 -0.77
C ILE A 51 11.69 -27.28 -1.96
N PHE A 52 12.45 -27.35 -3.06
CA PHE A 52 12.06 -28.10 -4.25
C PHE A 52 12.10 -29.63 -4.02
N HIS A 53 13.08 -30.13 -3.25
CA HIS A 53 13.15 -31.54 -2.85
C HIS A 53 12.24 -31.89 -1.65
N ARG A 54 12.08 -31.02 -0.64
CA ARG A 54 11.17 -31.26 0.50
C ARG A 54 9.69 -31.35 0.11
N HIS A 55 9.27 -30.64 -0.94
CA HIS A 55 7.87 -30.65 -1.39
C HIS A 55 7.57 -31.65 -2.52
N GLN A 56 8.56 -32.44 -2.93
CA GLN A 56 8.32 -33.61 -3.78
C GLN A 56 7.61 -34.73 -2.98
N GLU A 57 7.75 -34.75 -1.65
CA GLU A 57 7.18 -35.78 -0.77
C GLU A 57 5.88 -35.37 -0.04
N CYS A 58 5.37 -34.14 -0.22
CA CYS A 58 4.19 -33.67 0.51
C CYS A 58 3.08 -33.18 -0.42
N ILE A 59 2.37 -34.12 -1.06
CA ILE A 59 0.91 -34.05 -1.23
C ILE A 59 0.36 -35.44 -0.87
N PRO A 60 -0.02 -35.68 0.39
CA PRO A 60 -0.82 -36.84 0.72
C PRO A 60 -2.28 -36.60 0.32
N PHE A 61 -2.91 -37.65 -0.18
CA PHE A 61 -4.36 -37.77 -0.30
C PHE A 61 -5.07 -37.57 1.07
N LEU A 62 -6.34 -37.15 1.01
CA LEU A 62 -7.29 -36.97 2.12
C LEU A 62 -7.22 -38.01 3.26
N LYS A 63 -7.17 -37.56 4.53
CA LYS A 63 -8.16 -37.84 5.62
C LYS A 63 -7.75 -37.28 7.02
N PHE A 64 -8.78 -37.12 7.86
CA PHE A 64 -8.93 -36.36 9.12
C PHE A 64 -8.36 -36.99 10.43
N ASN A 65 -8.16 -36.08 11.41
CA ASN A 65 -8.28 -36.17 12.89
C ASN A 65 -7.01 -36.15 13.79
N GLY A 66 -7.04 -35.25 14.78
CA GLY A 66 -6.45 -35.43 16.12
C GLY A 66 -5.41 -34.41 16.61
N THR A 67 -5.86 -33.33 17.27
CA THR A 67 -5.09 -32.52 18.26
C THR A 67 -5.07 -33.25 19.63
N PRO A 68 -4.28 -32.89 20.69
CA PRO A 68 -3.80 -31.52 21.01
C PRO A 68 -2.46 -31.31 21.78
N ARG A 69 -2.07 -30.01 21.83
CA ARG A 69 -1.43 -29.18 22.88
C ARG A 69 -0.23 -29.68 23.72
N ASN A 70 0.80 -28.83 23.86
CA ASN A 70 1.02 -28.06 25.11
C ASN A 70 2.06 -26.92 25.01
N GLU A 71 1.79 -25.89 25.82
CA GLU A 71 2.54 -24.66 26.07
C GLU A 71 3.63 -24.87 27.14
N LEU A 72 4.62 -23.98 27.22
CA LEU A 72 5.26 -23.53 28.48
C LEU A 72 6.12 -22.26 28.24
N LYS A 73 6.10 -21.35 29.22
CA LYS A 73 6.81 -20.06 29.33
C LYS A 73 7.13 -19.85 30.84
N PRO A 74 7.87 -18.80 31.26
CA PRO A 74 9.31 -18.75 31.49
C PRO A 74 9.71 -18.54 32.97
N LEU A 75 11.02 -18.55 33.28
CA LEU A 75 11.57 -18.12 34.58
C LEU A 75 12.58 -16.96 34.44
N LEU A 76 12.55 -16.12 35.47
CA LEU A 76 13.26 -14.86 35.74
C LEU A 76 14.74 -15.07 36.11
N SER A 77 15.56 -14.04 35.86
CA SER A 77 16.49 -13.51 36.88
C SER A 77 17.05 -12.14 36.49
N GLN A 78 17.08 -11.26 37.48
CA GLN A 78 17.58 -9.90 37.50
C GLN A 78 19.12 -9.86 37.42
N GLU A 79 19.69 -8.75 36.95
CA GLU A 79 20.63 -7.95 37.74
C GLU A 79 20.90 -6.57 37.12
N SER A 80 21.06 -5.60 38.01
CA SER A 80 21.09 -4.17 37.79
C SER A 80 22.50 -3.59 37.89
N PHE A 81 22.91 -2.76 36.94
CA PHE A 81 24.07 -1.88 37.06
C PHE A 81 23.63 -0.44 37.36
N ARG A 82 24.17 0.15 38.44
CA ARG A 82 24.10 1.59 38.76
C ARG A 82 25.29 2.32 38.14
N PRO A 83 25.16 3.65 37.92
CA PRO A 83 26.24 4.53 38.33
C PRO A 83 25.80 5.78 39.11
N SER A 84 26.62 6.07 40.12
CA SER A 84 27.23 7.37 40.45
C SER A 84 26.39 8.57 40.92
N ARG A 85 26.69 8.92 42.17
CA ARG A 85 26.35 10.15 42.90
C ARG A 85 26.83 11.42 42.18
N GLN A 86 25.98 12.44 42.12
CA GLN A 86 26.40 13.84 42.05
C GLN A 86 26.00 14.53 43.36
N LEU A 87 27.01 15.14 44.01
CA LEU A 87 26.83 16.05 45.13
C LEU A 87 26.27 17.38 44.62
N SER A 88 25.22 17.88 45.25
CA SER A 88 24.83 19.29 45.16
C SER A 88 24.70 19.87 46.57
N VAL A 89 25.51 20.89 46.79
CA VAL A 89 25.67 21.68 48.01
C VAL A 89 24.35 22.37 48.38
N ALA A 90 23.88 22.15 49.60
CA ALA A 90 22.76 22.90 50.17
C ALA A 90 23.22 24.30 50.56
N CYS A 91 22.73 25.31 49.85
CA CYS A 91 22.88 26.71 50.25
C CYS A 91 21.64 27.08 51.07
N SER A 92 21.83 27.20 52.39
CA SER A 92 20.83 27.65 53.35
C SER A 92 20.71 29.17 53.28
N CYS A 93 19.75 29.67 52.51
CA CYS A 93 19.26 31.05 52.60
C CYS A 93 17.73 31.01 52.73
N ILE A 94 17.26 30.91 53.97
CA ILE A 94 15.89 31.29 54.33
C ILE A 94 15.91 32.82 54.47
N SER A 95 15.51 33.53 53.42
CA SER A 95 15.10 34.93 53.54
C SER A 95 13.59 35.03 53.34
N SER A 96 12.94 35.37 54.44
CA SER A 96 11.56 35.75 54.61
C SER A 96 11.04 36.74 53.56
N LEU A 97 9.88 36.48 52.95
CA LEU A 97 8.94 37.51 52.52
C LEU A 97 7.49 36.95 52.49
N PRO A 98 6.45 37.80 52.63
CA PRO A 98 5.25 37.49 53.40
C PRO A 98 3.96 37.26 52.57
N ASN A 99 2.98 36.66 53.25
CA ASN A 99 1.52 36.77 53.03
C ASN A 99 0.92 36.29 51.69
N SER A 100 0.86 34.97 51.54
CA SER A 100 -0.41 34.24 51.34
C SER A 100 -0.15 32.75 51.59
N ARG A 101 0.12 32.38 52.85
CA ARG A 101 0.20 30.97 53.21
C ARG A 101 -1.19 30.39 53.05
N ILE A 102 -1.40 29.69 51.94
CA ILE A 102 -2.31 28.55 51.93
C ILE A 102 -1.99 27.78 53.21
N ASP A 103 -2.99 27.59 54.09
CA ASP A 103 -2.80 26.75 55.25
C ASP A 103 -2.41 25.37 54.72
N LEU A 104 -1.14 25.00 54.88
CA LEU A 104 -0.59 23.78 54.29
C LEU A 104 -1.45 22.59 54.72
N ALA A 105 -2.02 22.61 55.94
CA ALA A 105 -2.96 21.60 56.41
C ALA A 105 -4.24 21.50 55.55
N MET A 106 -4.83 22.64 55.16
CA MET A 106 -5.98 22.68 54.24
C MET A 106 -5.60 22.20 52.83
N PHE A 107 -4.40 22.54 52.37
CA PHE A 107 -3.85 22.08 51.10
C PHE A 107 -3.64 20.55 51.09
N PHE A 108 -3.08 20.00 52.17
CA PHE A 108 -2.88 18.56 52.37
C PHE A 108 -4.21 17.82 52.45
N SER A 109 -5.19 18.36 53.19
CA SER A 109 -6.54 17.79 53.28
C SER A 109 -7.21 17.71 51.91
N PHE A 110 -7.11 18.78 51.12
CA PHE A 110 -7.70 18.84 49.79
C PHE A 110 -7.13 17.79 48.83
N PHE A 111 -5.81 17.65 48.74
CA PHE A 111 -5.21 16.67 47.83
C PHE A 111 -5.35 15.22 48.30
N ARG A 112 -5.53 14.99 49.60
CA ARG A 112 -5.92 13.68 50.14
C ARG A 112 -7.30 13.24 49.62
N GLU A 113 -8.25 14.17 49.49
CA GLU A 113 -9.56 13.90 48.86
C GLU A 113 -9.45 13.59 47.37
N VAL A 114 -8.45 14.15 46.68
CA VAL A 114 -8.15 13.86 45.26
C VAL A 114 -7.43 12.51 45.08
N GLY A 115 -7.03 11.85 46.18
CA GLY A 115 -6.40 10.54 46.19
C GLY A 115 -4.88 10.57 46.06
N LEU A 116 -4.23 11.59 46.61
CA LEU A 116 -2.77 11.69 46.71
C LEU A 116 -2.31 11.50 48.17
N ASP A 117 -1.23 10.74 48.37
CA ASP A 117 -0.61 10.57 49.68
C ASP A 117 0.38 11.71 50.02
N GLU A 118 0.85 11.76 51.27
CA GLU A 118 1.77 12.82 51.73
C GLU A 118 3.11 12.81 50.99
N LYS A 119 3.60 11.65 50.54
CA LYS A 119 4.86 11.55 49.79
C LYS A 119 4.69 12.04 48.36
N GLU A 120 3.60 11.64 47.69
CA GLU A 120 3.22 12.09 46.36
C GLU A 120 3.02 13.60 46.32
N MET A 121 2.43 14.16 47.38
CA MET A 121 2.25 15.60 47.53
C MET A 121 3.57 16.35 47.70
N GLY A 122 4.52 15.80 48.47
CA GLY A 122 5.88 16.34 48.54
C GLY A 122 6.54 16.41 47.16
N ILE A 123 6.47 15.30 46.40
CA ILE A 123 6.99 15.24 45.03
C ILE A 123 6.31 16.26 44.10
N LEU A 124 5.02 16.49 44.29
CA LEU A 124 4.21 17.41 43.50
C LEU A 124 4.58 18.88 43.75
N LEU A 125 4.82 19.26 45.00
CA LEU A 125 5.32 20.59 45.38
C LEU A 125 6.77 20.82 44.92
N ASP A 126 7.62 19.80 45.04
CA ASP A 126 9.01 19.87 44.55
C ASP A 126 9.06 20.08 43.04
N LYS A 127 8.18 19.40 42.29
CA LYS A 127 8.09 19.54 40.83
C LYS A 127 7.44 20.84 40.37
N ASN A 128 6.47 21.37 41.11
CA ASN A 128 5.81 22.62 40.77
C ASN A 128 5.62 23.52 42.01
N PRO A 129 6.65 24.28 42.41
CA PRO A 129 6.59 25.17 43.58
C PRO A 129 5.52 26.26 43.45
N SER A 130 5.14 26.62 42.22
CA SER A 130 4.13 27.66 41.96
C SER A 130 2.74 27.30 42.47
N LEU A 131 2.47 26.02 42.74
CA LEU A 131 1.23 25.57 43.37
C LEU A 131 0.99 26.19 44.75
N SER A 132 2.07 26.52 45.48
CA SER A 132 1.97 27.19 46.78
C SER A 132 1.58 28.67 46.69
N LEU A 133 1.63 29.25 45.48
CA LEU A 133 1.32 30.65 45.20
C LEU A 133 -0.07 30.85 44.57
N VAL A 134 -0.71 29.77 44.11
CA VAL A 134 -2.02 29.81 43.44
C VAL A 134 -3.14 29.53 44.45
N SER A 135 -4.27 30.21 44.33
CA SER A 135 -5.41 29.99 45.24
C SER A 135 -5.96 28.57 45.16
N LEU A 136 -6.36 28.02 46.32
CA LEU A 136 -7.00 26.71 46.40
C LEU A 136 -8.24 26.58 45.51
N ASP A 137 -9.01 27.66 45.37
CA ASP A 137 -10.20 27.68 44.51
C ASP A 137 -9.85 27.56 43.02
N SER A 138 -8.75 28.17 42.57
CA SER A 138 -8.28 28.01 41.18
C SER A 138 -7.89 26.56 40.88
N ILE A 139 -7.16 25.92 41.80
CA ILE A 139 -6.77 24.52 41.68
C ILE A 139 -8.01 23.60 41.71
N ARG A 140 -8.98 23.89 42.60
CA ARG A 140 -10.25 23.16 42.66
C ARG A 140 -11.02 23.27 41.34
N ASN A 141 -11.12 24.47 40.78
CA ASN A 141 -11.79 24.69 39.49
C ASN A 141 -11.10 23.94 38.33
N ARG A 142 -9.76 23.91 38.32
CA ARG A 142 -8.98 23.14 37.35
C ARG A 142 -9.23 21.64 37.46
N ILE A 143 -9.28 21.11 38.68
CA ILE A 143 -9.60 19.69 38.93
C ILE A 143 -11.01 19.37 38.44
N LEU A 144 -12.00 20.21 38.73
CA LEU A 144 -13.36 20.06 38.23
C LEU A 144 -13.41 20.08 36.68
N SER A 145 -12.60 20.95 36.05
CA SER A 145 -12.49 21.00 34.59
C SER A 145 -11.92 19.71 33.99
N LEU A 146 -10.87 19.13 34.60
CA LEU A 146 -10.31 17.84 34.21
C LEU A 146 -11.33 16.69 34.40
N GLN A 147 -12.08 16.70 35.50
CA GLN A 147 -13.15 15.74 35.75
C GLN A 147 -14.28 15.87 34.73
N SER A 148 -14.61 17.08 34.28
CA SER A 148 -15.67 17.32 33.29
C SER A 148 -15.39 16.71 31.91
N VAL A 149 -14.11 16.42 31.59
CA VAL A 149 -13.70 15.68 30.38
C VAL A 149 -13.45 14.19 30.64
N GLY A 150 -13.92 13.68 31.78
CA GLY A 150 -13.85 12.27 32.16
C GLY A 150 -12.53 11.81 32.79
N ILE A 151 -11.68 12.73 33.27
CA ILE A 151 -10.44 12.38 33.98
C ILE A 151 -10.69 12.45 35.49
N ASP A 152 -10.94 11.31 36.11
CA ASP A 152 -11.29 11.18 37.53
C ASP A 152 -10.44 10.12 38.26
N GLY A 153 -10.63 10.04 39.60
CA GLY A 153 -10.02 9.04 40.48
C GLY A 153 -8.52 8.82 40.27
N LEU A 154 -8.12 7.55 40.11
CA LEU A 154 -6.72 7.16 39.90
C LEU A 154 -6.11 7.75 38.62
N ALA A 155 -6.93 8.02 37.59
CA ALA A 155 -6.43 8.63 36.36
C ALA A 155 -6.01 10.09 36.58
N LEU A 156 -6.79 10.82 37.37
CA LEU A 156 -6.52 12.19 37.79
C LEU A 156 -5.29 12.28 38.69
N SER A 157 -5.25 11.48 39.77
CA SER A 157 -4.11 11.43 40.69
C SER A 157 -2.79 11.15 39.95
N TYR A 158 -2.77 10.11 39.08
CA TYR A 158 -1.60 9.83 38.25
C TYR A 158 -1.20 10.99 37.33
N LEU A 159 -2.19 11.63 36.68
CA LEU A 159 -1.94 12.70 35.72
C LEU A 159 -1.28 13.90 36.41
N ILE A 160 -1.80 14.31 37.56
CA ILE A 160 -1.30 15.45 38.32
C ILE A 160 0.11 15.15 38.85
N THR A 161 0.36 13.97 39.41
CA THR A 161 1.71 13.59 39.91
C THR A 161 2.75 13.55 38.79
N LYS A 162 2.33 13.16 37.58
CA LYS A 162 3.19 13.08 36.41
C LYS A 162 3.46 14.44 35.77
N ASN A 163 2.43 15.30 35.66
CA ASN A 163 2.53 16.62 35.06
C ASN A 163 1.84 17.69 35.94
N PRO A 164 2.49 18.13 37.04
CA PRO A 164 1.88 19.05 38.01
C PRO A 164 1.61 20.47 37.46
N TYR A 165 2.26 20.85 36.36
CA TYR A 165 2.04 22.15 35.70
C TYR A 165 0.64 22.26 35.09
N LEU A 166 -0.07 21.14 34.90
CA LEU A 166 -1.46 21.14 34.45
C LEU A 166 -2.40 21.86 35.42
N LEU A 167 -2.02 21.92 36.71
CA LEU A 167 -2.82 22.55 37.74
C LEU A 167 -2.73 24.08 37.74
N THR A 168 -1.61 24.63 37.27
CA THR A 168 -1.31 26.07 37.36
C THR A 168 -1.32 26.78 36.00
N SER A 169 -1.22 26.08 34.87
CA SER A 169 -1.25 26.71 33.55
C SER A 169 -2.67 27.07 33.11
N GLU A 170 -2.89 28.36 32.78
CA GLU A 170 -4.12 28.89 32.20
C GLU A 170 -4.32 28.46 30.73
N GLU A 171 -3.23 28.05 30.06
CA GLU A 171 -3.21 27.69 28.63
C GLU A 171 -4.05 26.45 28.31
N ILE A 172 -4.43 25.69 29.34
CA ILE A 172 -5.18 24.44 29.23
C ILE A 172 -6.69 24.67 29.20
N ASP A 173 -7.19 25.77 29.76
CA ASP A 173 -8.64 26.03 29.82
C ASP A 173 -9.31 26.01 28.44
N PRO A 174 -8.79 26.71 27.42
CA PRO A 174 -9.39 26.69 26.09
C PRO A 174 -9.45 25.28 25.51
N PHE A 175 -8.43 24.46 25.77
CA PHE A 175 -8.37 23.07 25.32
C PHE A 175 -9.45 22.22 26.00
N LEU A 176 -9.56 22.25 27.33
CA LEU A 176 -10.55 21.45 28.06
C LEU A 176 -11.98 21.87 27.74
N CYS A 177 -12.24 23.18 27.68
CA CYS A 177 -13.54 23.71 27.27
C CYS A 177 -13.90 23.26 25.85
N PHE A 178 -12.97 23.31 24.90
CA PHE A 178 -13.24 22.87 23.53
C PHE A 178 -13.47 21.35 23.44
N VAL A 179 -12.74 20.53 24.20
CA VAL A 179 -12.97 19.08 24.24
C VAL A 179 -14.35 18.75 24.81
N ARG A 180 -14.76 19.44 25.88
CA ARG A 180 -16.08 19.26 26.50
C ARG A 180 -17.21 19.76 25.59
N ASP A 181 -17.14 21.01 25.17
CA ASP A 181 -18.25 21.70 24.51
C ASP A 181 -18.19 21.58 22.98
N GLY A 182 -17.01 21.77 22.40
CA GLY A 182 -16.82 21.75 20.94
C GLY A 182 -16.73 20.35 20.32
N LEU A 183 -16.23 19.36 21.08
CA LEU A 183 -16.19 17.95 20.69
C LEU A 183 -17.19 17.09 21.46
N GLU A 184 -18.10 17.72 22.22
CA GLU A 184 -19.17 17.09 22.99
C GLU A 184 -18.67 16.01 23.96
N GLY A 185 -17.43 16.13 24.47
CA GLY A 185 -16.83 15.16 25.38
C GLY A 185 -16.59 13.77 24.75
N LYS A 186 -16.63 13.65 23.42
CA LYS A 186 -16.52 12.35 22.71
C LYS A 186 -15.09 11.82 22.58
N ILE A 187 -14.09 12.53 23.11
CA ILE A 187 -12.71 12.06 23.17
C ILE A 187 -12.54 11.16 24.40
N GLU A 188 -11.99 9.97 24.20
CA GLU A 188 -11.80 9.00 25.29
C GLU A 188 -10.88 9.57 26.38
N ALA A 189 -11.29 9.45 27.65
CA ALA A 189 -10.50 9.89 28.81
C ALA A 189 -9.09 9.27 28.84
N SER A 190 -8.94 8.02 28.40
CA SER A 190 -7.64 7.34 28.30
C SER A 190 -6.69 8.04 27.32
N ARG A 191 -7.24 8.60 26.23
CA ARG A 191 -6.50 9.33 25.19
C ARG A 191 -6.13 10.72 25.66
N LEU A 192 -7.06 11.42 26.30
CA LEU A 192 -6.80 12.72 26.94
C LEU A 192 -5.74 12.60 28.03
N LYS A 193 -5.86 11.61 28.92
CA LYS A 193 -4.85 11.32 29.94
C LYS A 193 -3.47 11.11 29.32
N ARG A 194 -3.37 10.30 28.26
CA ARG A 194 -2.11 10.04 27.56
C ARG A 194 -1.52 11.31 26.94
N LEU A 195 -2.36 12.13 26.30
CA LEU A 195 -1.98 13.41 25.72
C LEU A 195 -1.43 14.34 26.81
N LEU A 196 -2.24 14.65 27.83
CA LEU A 196 -1.90 15.58 28.92
C LEU A 196 -0.72 15.10 29.77
N SER A 197 -0.50 13.78 29.87
CA SER A 197 0.66 13.20 30.56
C SER A 197 2.00 13.45 29.86
N SER A 198 1.98 13.79 28.57
CA SER A 198 3.18 13.93 27.74
C SER A 198 3.30 15.31 27.08
N ALA A 199 2.21 16.05 27.01
CA ALA A 199 2.14 17.38 26.45
C ALA A 199 2.50 18.42 27.51
N GLU A 200 3.33 19.39 27.13
CA GLU A 200 3.45 20.60 27.93
C GLU A 200 2.27 21.53 27.60
N PRO A 201 1.68 22.20 28.61
CA PRO A 201 0.49 23.04 28.46
C PRO A 201 0.56 24.03 27.29
N ARG A 202 1.69 24.71 27.13
CA ARG A 202 1.97 25.66 26.04
C ARG A 202 1.75 25.12 24.62
N PHE A 203 1.86 23.81 24.40
CA PHE A 203 1.62 23.21 23.09
C PHE A 203 0.14 22.92 22.82
N LEU A 204 -0.73 22.97 23.82
CA LEU A 204 -2.18 22.77 23.63
C LEU A 204 -2.87 24.05 23.11
N VAL A 205 -2.17 25.18 23.13
CA VAL A 205 -2.68 26.48 22.69
C VAL A 205 -3.09 26.42 21.21
N GLY A 206 -4.29 26.94 20.93
CA GLY A 206 -4.88 26.97 19.59
C GLY A 206 -5.23 25.59 19.03
N PHE A 207 -5.35 24.55 19.85
CA PHE A 207 -5.83 23.23 19.42
C PHE A 207 -7.24 23.33 18.81
N ASP A 208 -8.11 24.10 19.45
CA ASP A 208 -9.48 24.38 19.00
C ASP A 208 -9.51 25.04 17.62
N GLN A 209 -8.66 26.03 17.37
CA GLN A 209 -8.56 26.72 16.08
C GLN A 209 -8.14 25.76 14.97
N LYS A 210 -7.19 24.85 15.24
CA LYS A 210 -6.74 23.85 14.26
C LYS A 210 -7.82 22.82 13.96
N VAL A 211 -8.54 22.36 14.97
CA VAL A 211 -9.68 21.45 14.75
C VAL A 211 -10.79 22.15 13.97
N ARG A 212 -11.11 23.41 14.30
CA ARG A 212 -12.06 24.23 13.56
C ARG A 212 -11.63 24.45 12.10
N LEU A 213 -10.34 24.65 11.85
CA LEU A 213 -9.80 24.71 10.49
C LEU A 213 -10.08 23.42 9.71
N LEU A 214 -9.83 22.25 10.31
CA LEU A 214 -10.11 20.97 9.67
C LEU A 214 -11.60 20.79 9.35
N LEU A 215 -12.49 21.23 10.26
CA LEU A 215 -13.94 21.26 10.03
C LEU A 215 -14.30 22.18 8.86
N GLN A 216 -13.78 23.41 8.85
CA GLN A 216 -14.00 24.40 7.79
C GLN A 216 -13.49 23.93 6.43
N ARG A 217 -12.38 23.18 6.40
CA ARG A 217 -11.82 22.57 5.19
C ARG A 217 -12.60 21.34 4.72
N GLY A 218 -13.67 20.93 5.43
CA GLY A 218 -14.64 19.92 4.99
C GLY A 218 -14.44 18.53 5.58
N ILE A 219 -13.63 18.37 6.64
CA ILE A 219 -13.53 17.08 7.35
C ILE A 219 -14.69 16.99 8.35
N PRO A 220 -15.55 15.94 8.28
CA PRO A 220 -16.66 15.77 9.23
C PRO A 220 -16.16 15.61 10.68
N GLN A 221 -16.91 16.18 11.63
CA GLN A 221 -16.56 16.16 13.06
C GLN A 221 -16.43 14.72 13.59
N GLU A 222 -17.27 13.80 13.13
CA GLU A 222 -17.24 12.39 13.52
C GLU A 222 -15.92 11.73 13.12
N LYS A 223 -15.39 12.09 11.94
CA LYS A 223 -14.10 11.58 11.47
C LYS A 223 -12.94 12.17 12.27
N ILE A 224 -13.02 13.45 12.65
CA ILE A 224 -12.00 14.08 13.51
C ILE A 224 -11.97 13.38 14.86
N ILE A 225 -13.12 13.19 15.50
CA ILE A 225 -13.24 12.49 16.79
C ILE A 225 -12.67 11.07 16.67
N HIS A 226 -13.08 10.31 15.64
CA HIS A 226 -12.55 8.97 15.40
C HIS A 226 -11.02 8.97 15.27
N VAL A 227 -10.47 9.92 14.52
CA VAL A 227 -9.02 10.05 14.34
C VAL A 227 -8.32 10.40 15.64
N LEU A 228 -8.82 11.36 16.41
CA LEU A 228 -8.24 11.76 17.70
C LEU A 228 -8.23 10.62 18.72
N ASN A 229 -9.23 9.73 18.66
CA ASN A 229 -9.31 8.54 19.51
C ASN A 229 -8.41 7.38 19.03
N ASN A 230 -7.97 7.36 17.77
CA ASN A 230 -7.24 6.21 17.21
C ASN A 230 -5.80 6.52 16.78
N VAL A 231 -5.47 7.79 16.53
CA VAL A 231 -4.19 8.23 15.96
C VAL A 231 -3.54 9.26 16.87
N ASN A 232 -2.23 9.13 17.09
CA ASN A 232 -1.47 10.14 17.83
C ASN A 232 -1.04 11.28 16.90
N LEU A 233 -1.78 12.40 16.93
CA LEU A 233 -1.51 13.59 16.14
C LEU A 233 -0.96 14.76 16.98
N TYR A 234 -0.39 14.46 18.15
CA TYR A 234 0.12 15.51 19.04
C TYR A 234 1.13 16.43 18.34
N LYS A 235 2.02 15.89 17.49
CA LYS A 235 2.99 16.73 16.79
C LYS A 235 2.31 17.71 15.84
N ALA A 236 1.41 17.24 14.99
CA ALA A 236 0.65 18.11 14.08
C ALA A 236 -0.25 19.10 14.82
N LEU A 237 -1.11 18.64 15.73
CA LEU A 237 -2.16 19.49 16.31
C LEU A 237 -1.70 20.37 17.46
N CYS A 238 -0.56 20.08 18.08
CA CYS A 238 -0.09 20.84 19.24
C CYS A 238 1.21 21.59 18.97
N ARG A 239 2.11 21.06 18.12
CA ARG A 239 3.40 21.72 17.86
C ARG A 239 3.42 22.59 16.62
N LYS A 240 2.57 22.34 15.63
CA LYS A 240 2.55 23.13 14.41
C LYS A 240 1.59 24.31 14.53
N PRO A 241 1.96 25.49 14.01
CA PRO A 241 1.04 26.62 13.93
C PRO A 241 -0.11 26.32 12.95
N VAL A 242 -1.26 26.97 13.16
CA VAL A 242 -2.47 26.73 12.36
C VAL A 242 -2.25 27.09 10.89
N GLU A 243 -1.43 28.12 10.63
CA GLU A 243 -1.05 28.57 9.30
C GLU A 243 -0.24 27.51 8.55
N GLU A 244 0.68 26.81 9.21
CA GLU A 244 1.46 25.74 8.56
C GLU A 244 0.56 24.55 8.19
N ILE A 245 -0.40 24.22 9.05
CA ILE A 245 -1.41 23.19 8.75
C ILE A 245 -2.24 23.61 7.54
N ASP A 246 -2.66 24.87 7.48
CA ASP A 246 -3.47 25.39 6.38
C ASP A 246 -2.73 25.41 5.03
N ILE A 247 -1.46 25.83 5.05
CA ILE A 247 -0.58 25.78 3.86
C ILE A 247 -0.39 24.31 3.43
N THR A 248 -0.23 23.39 4.37
CA THR A 248 -0.11 21.95 4.07
C THR A 248 -1.37 21.40 3.41
N ILE A 249 -2.56 21.74 3.93
CA ILE A 249 -3.85 21.35 3.33
C ILE A 249 -3.97 21.93 1.92
N THR A 250 -3.61 23.19 1.75
CA THR A 250 -3.64 23.90 0.46
C THR A 250 -2.72 23.23 -0.56
N PHE A 251 -1.49 22.88 -0.18
CA PHE A 251 -0.57 22.13 -1.03
C PHE A 251 -1.15 20.77 -1.45
N LEU A 252 -1.71 20.01 -0.50
CA LEU A 252 -2.26 18.68 -0.76
C LEU A 252 -3.53 18.71 -1.62
N SER A 253 -4.23 19.84 -1.69
CA SER A 253 -5.48 19.98 -2.47
C SER A 253 -5.34 19.54 -3.92
N ARG A 254 -4.16 19.78 -4.54
CA ARG A 254 -3.83 19.40 -5.92
C ARG A 254 -3.70 17.88 -6.12
N PHE A 255 -3.45 17.13 -5.05
CA PHE A 255 -3.12 15.70 -5.10
C PHE A 255 -4.14 14.78 -4.41
N GLY A 256 -5.26 15.33 -3.94
CA GLY A 256 -6.32 14.58 -3.24
C GLY A 256 -6.86 15.27 -1.99
N GLY A 257 -6.17 16.31 -1.51
CA GLY A 257 -6.63 17.21 -0.45
C GLY A 257 -7.01 16.49 0.83
N ILE A 258 -8.18 16.82 1.36
CA ILE A 258 -8.70 16.32 2.63
C ILE A 258 -8.88 14.79 2.67
N ASP A 259 -9.14 14.13 1.54
CA ASP A 259 -9.29 12.68 1.50
C ASP A 259 -7.99 11.96 1.91
N LEU A 260 -6.82 12.54 1.56
CA LEU A 260 -5.52 12.02 2.00
C LEU A 260 -5.36 12.13 3.52
N ILE A 261 -5.75 13.26 4.09
CA ILE A 261 -5.65 13.53 5.54
C ILE A 261 -6.58 12.60 6.31
N VAL A 262 -7.82 12.40 5.84
CA VAL A 262 -8.77 11.48 6.48
C VAL A 262 -8.25 10.05 6.48
N ARG A 263 -7.69 9.57 5.36
CA ARG A 263 -7.14 8.21 5.27
C ARG A 263 -5.83 8.04 6.03
N ARG A 264 -5.02 9.10 6.11
CA ARG A 264 -3.72 9.06 6.80
C ARG A 264 -3.44 10.40 7.52
N PRO A 265 -4.01 10.59 8.72
CA PRO A 265 -3.89 11.86 9.44
C PRO A 265 -2.45 12.22 9.83
N VAL A 266 -1.59 11.22 10.00
CA VAL A 266 -0.16 11.36 10.29
C VAL A 266 0.58 12.15 9.19
N ILE A 267 0.00 12.34 8.00
CA ILE A 267 0.58 13.21 6.97
C ILE A 267 0.82 14.64 7.48
N LEU A 268 -0.04 15.13 8.39
CA LEU A 268 0.10 16.47 8.98
C LEU A 268 1.33 16.61 9.89
N ASP A 269 1.91 15.51 10.37
CA ASP A 269 3.12 15.54 11.20
C ASP A 269 4.37 15.86 10.36
N TYR A 270 4.34 15.65 9.04
CA TYR A 270 5.49 15.87 8.17
C TYR A 270 5.70 17.36 7.89
N ASN A 271 6.95 17.81 7.87
CA ASN A 271 7.29 19.16 7.45
C ASN A 271 7.02 19.35 5.94
N LEU A 272 6.39 20.47 5.58
CA LEU A 272 5.97 20.72 4.20
C LEU A 272 7.18 20.81 3.25
N GLU A 273 8.11 21.70 3.54
CA GLU A 273 9.25 22.05 2.67
C GLU A 273 10.26 20.91 2.53
N THR A 274 10.63 20.29 3.66
CA THR A 274 11.72 19.31 3.69
C THR A 274 11.26 17.88 3.45
N GLN A 275 9.95 17.59 3.57
CA GLN A 275 9.45 16.22 3.47
C GLN A 275 8.34 16.09 2.43
N LEU A 276 7.22 16.81 2.56
CA LEU A 276 6.06 16.59 1.68
C LEU A 276 6.33 17.04 0.25
N ILE A 277 6.86 18.25 0.06
CA ILE A 277 7.17 18.80 -1.28
C ILE A 277 8.15 17.88 -2.03
N PRO A 278 9.30 17.47 -1.47
CA PRO A 278 10.22 16.56 -2.18
C PRO A 278 9.61 15.19 -2.48
N ARG A 279 8.84 14.61 -1.54
CA ARG A 279 8.24 13.27 -1.72
C ARG A 279 7.15 13.27 -2.79
N VAL A 280 6.28 14.27 -2.80
CA VAL A 280 5.28 14.45 -3.86
C VAL A 280 5.97 14.83 -5.18
N GLY A 281 6.97 15.70 -5.13
CA GLY A 281 7.76 16.12 -6.29
C GLY A 281 8.44 14.96 -7.01
N PHE A 282 8.95 13.97 -6.27
CA PHE A 282 9.47 12.73 -6.85
C PHE A 282 8.39 12.00 -7.67
N LEU A 283 7.18 11.81 -7.11
CA LEU A 283 6.09 11.12 -7.81
C LEU A 283 5.63 11.91 -9.04
N THR A 284 5.56 13.24 -8.94
CA THR A 284 5.21 14.12 -10.06
C THR A 284 6.28 14.07 -11.15
N LYS A 285 7.57 14.07 -10.79
CA LYS A 285 8.68 13.91 -11.74
C LYS A 285 8.59 12.58 -12.47
N LEU A 286 8.38 11.49 -11.74
CA LEU A 286 8.20 10.16 -12.31
C LEU A 286 6.97 10.10 -13.24
N ALA A 287 5.92 10.88 -12.93
CA ALA A 287 4.73 11.07 -13.76
C ALA A 287 4.92 12.04 -14.95
N ALA A 288 6.16 12.40 -15.30
CA ALA A 288 6.48 13.40 -16.33
C ALA A 288 5.75 14.75 -16.12
N GLY A 289 5.55 15.15 -14.86
CA GLY A 289 4.87 16.39 -14.49
C GLY A 289 3.36 16.26 -14.28
N ASP A 290 2.74 15.10 -14.51
CA ASP A 290 1.29 14.91 -14.32
C ASP A 290 0.92 14.78 -12.84
N GLU A 291 0.53 15.92 -12.24
CA GLU A 291 0.07 16.00 -10.86
C GLU A 291 -1.22 15.22 -10.60
N ARG A 292 -2.12 15.11 -11.59
CA ARG A 292 -3.38 14.37 -11.42
C ARG A 292 -3.08 12.88 -11.31
N ALA A 293 -2.14 12.39 -12.12
CA ALA A 293 -1.69 11.01 -12.05
C ALA A 293 -0.91 10.73 -10.76
N ALA A 294 -0.01 11.63 -10.34
CA ALA A 294 0.67 11.53 -9.04
C ALA A 294 -0.33 11.51 -7.87
N GLY A 295 -1.35 12.38 -7.92
CA GLY A 295 -2.44 12.37 -6.95
C GLY A 295 -3.25 11.07 -6.95
N SER A 296 -3.37 10.39 -8.09
CA SER A 296 -4.00 9.06 -8.17
C SER A 296 -3.20 8.00 -7.39
N VAL A 297 -1.87 8.06 -7.44
CA VAL A 297 -0.98 7.21 -6.61
C VAL A 297 -1.22 7.50 -5.13
N LEU A 298 -1.22 8.78 -4.73
CA LEU A 298 -1.42 9.19 -3.34
C LEU A 298 -2.79 8.77 -2.79
N ARG A 299 -3.87 8.88 -3.58
CA ARG A 299 -5.20 8.43 -3.14
C ARG A 299 -5.25 6.91 -2.93
N LYS A 300 -4.55 6.13 -3.75
CA LYS A 300 -4.48 4.67 -3.62
C LYS A 300 -3.63 4.24 -2.42
N LEU A 301 -2.53 4.94 -2.14
CA LEU A 301 -1.64 4.64 -1.03
C LEU A 301 -1.06 5.93 -0.41
N PRO A 302 -1.79 6.61 0.49
CA PRO A 302 -1.27 7.83 1.15
C PRO A 302 -0.01 7.55 1.98
N ALA A 303 0.13 6.32 2.48
CA ALA A 303 1.30 5.87 3.24
C ALA A 303 2.61 5.90 2.44
N ILE A 304 2.57 6.01 1.10
CA ILE A 304 3.78 6.18 0.27
C ILE A 304 4.60 7.39 0.69
N LEU A 305 3.95 8.44 1.20
CA LEU A 305 4.60 9.65 1.72
C LEU A 305 5.36 9.43 3.03
N SER A 306 5.34 8.23 3.62
CA SER A 306 6.19 7.92 4.76
C SER A 306 7.61 7.53 4.37
N TYR A 307 7.84 7.17 3.11
CA TYR A 307 9.17 6.85 2.59
C TYR A 307 9.94 8.13 2.22
N SER A 308 11.26 8.10 2.39
CA SER A 308 12.15 9.17 1.90
C SER A 308 12.22 9.16 0.36
N VAL A 309 12.61 10.30 -0.22
CA VAL A 309 12.89 10.38 -1.67
C VAL A 309 13.98 9.39 -2.07
N GLU A 310 15.04 9.29 -1.27
CA GLU A 310 16.13 8.32 -1.48
C GLU A 310 15.62 6.87 -1.55
N HIS A 311 14.71 6.49 -0.64
CA HIS A 311 14.10 5.16 -0.67
C HIS A 311 13.31 4.93 -1.97
N MET A 312 12.49 5.90 -2.37
CA MET A 312 11.69 5.78 -3.60
C MET A 312 12.54 5.78 -4.87
N GLU A 313 13.56 6.65 -4.95
CA GLU A 313 14.52 6.67 -6.05
C GLU A 313 15.27 5.34 -6.12
N GLY A 314 15.66 4.75 -4.99
CA GLY A 314 16.28 3.44 -4.97
C GLY A 314 15.40 2.31 -5.52
N HIS A 315 14.06 2.44 -5.50
CA HIS A 315 13.16 1.49 -6.15
C HIS A 315 13.04 1.78 -7.65
N ALA A 316 12.96 3.05 -8.02
CA ALA A 316 12.96 3.47 -9.43
C ALA A 316 14.26 3.04 -10.12
N GLU A 317 15.41 3.23 -9.48
CA GLU A 317 16.72 2.86 -10.01
C GLU A 317 16.86 1.35 -10.20
N LEU A 318 16.31 0.52 -9.29
CA LEU A 318 16.25 -0.92 -9.51
C LEU A 318 15.44 -1.25 -10.78
N LEU A 319 14.28 -0.63 -10.97
CA LEU A 319 13.46 -0.89 -12.16
C LEU A 319 14.09 -0.32 -13.44
N ARG A 320 14.82 0.80 -13.34
CA ARG A 320 15.53 1.44 -14.43
C ARG A 320 16.73 0.61 -14.87
N SER A 321 17.71 0.42 -13.98
CA SER A 321 18.97 -0.26 -14.29
C SER A 321 18.81 -1.77 -14.42
N PHE A 322 18.07 -2.41 -13.52
CA PHE A 322 17.95 -3.86 -13.51
C PHE A 322 16.84 -4.34 -14.42
N ALA A 323 15.63 -3.78 -14.37
CA ALA A 323 14.54 -4.22 -15.27
C ALA A 323 14.58 -3.57 -16.66
N GLY A 324 15.39 -2.52 -16.86
CA GLY A 324 15.55 -1.84 -18.15
C GLY A 324 14.30 -1.05 -18.55
N LEU A 325 13.60 -0.46 -17.57
CA LEU A 325 12.34 0.26 -17.78
C LEU A 325 12.56 1.78 -17.83
N SER A 326 11.75 2.48 -18.61
CA SER A 326 11.73 3.96 -18.61
C SER A 326 10.99 4.52 -17.40
N ASP A 327 11.21 5.80 -17.07
CA ASP A 327 10.50 6.46 -15.96
C ASP A 327 8.97 6.44 -16.16
N GLU A 328 8.48 6.56 -17.40
CA GLU A 328 7.06 6.47 -17.72
C GLU A 328 6.49 5.07 -17.50
N GLU A 329 7.26 4.02 -17.81
CA GLU A 329 6.89 2.63 -17.55
C GLU A 329 6.88 2.33 -16.05
N ILE A 330 7.91 2.79 -15.34
CA ILE A 330 8.01 2.69 -13.88
C ILE A 330 6.81 3.38 -13.23
N PHE A 331 6.48 4.60 -13.67
CA PHE A 331 5.33 5.32 -13.15
C PHE A 331 4.02 4.55 -13.37
N LYS A 332 3.81 3.97 -14.55
CA LYS A 332 2.62 3.14 -14.81
C LYS A 332 2.53 1.93 -13.87
N ILE A 333 3.66 1.31 -13.52
CA ILE A 333 3.71 0.23 -12.53
C ILE A 333 3.32 0.76 -11.14
N VAL A 334 3.91 1.88 -10.70
CA VAL A 334 3.56 2.53 -9.42
C VAL A 334 2.10 2.96 -9.39
N LEU A 335 1.54 3.45 -10.49
CA LEU A 335 0.14 3.83 -10.62
C LEU A 335 -0.81 2.64 -10.47
N VAL A 336 -0.44 1.49 -11.03
CA VAL A 336 -1.23 0.24 -10.91
C VAL A 336 -1.07 -0.37 -9.53
N PHE A 337 0.14 -0.35 -8.95
CA PHE A 337 0.48 -1.00 -7.70
C PHE A 337 1.49 -0.19 -6.87
N PRO A 338 1.04 0.85 -6.14
CA PRO A 338 1.91 1.72 -5.36
C PRO A 338 2.74 0.99 -4.30
N ASN A 339 2.23 -0.14 -3.79
CA ASN A 339 2.91 -0.99 -2.81
C ASN A 339 4.22 -1.61 -3.33
N VAL A 340 4.56 -1.46 -4.62
CA VAL A 340 5.89 -1.79 -5.13
C VAL A 340 7.00 -1.03 -4.38
N ILE A 341 6.74 0.21 -3.97
CA ILE A 341 7.68 1.05 -3.20
C ILE A 341 7.84 0.58 -1.75
N SER A 342 6.87 -0.17 -1.23
CA SER A 342 6.92 -0.75 0.11
C SER A 342 7.60 -2.12 0.14
N ALA A 343 7.75 -2.78 -1.01
CA ALA A 343 8.33 -4.11 -1.10
C ALA A 343 9.86 -4.04 -1.03
N SER A 344 10.50 -4.94 -0.26
CA SER A 344 11.97 -5.00 -0.22
C SER A 344 12.55 -5.21 -1.62
N ARG A 345 13.44 -4.31 -2.01
CA ARG A 345 14.16 -4.38 -3.29
C ARG A 345 14.95 -5.69 -3.40
N GLU A 346 15.63 -6.06 -2.34
CA GLU A 346 16.60 -7.16 -2.30
C GLU A 346 15.90 -8.51 -2.12
N ARG A 347 14.95 -8.62 -1.18
CA ARG A 347 14.29 -9.90 -0.85
C ARG A 347 13.08 -10.21 -1.71
N LYS A 348 12.42 -9.19 -2.28
CA LYS A 348 11.21 -9.38 -3.10
C LYS A 348 11.43 -9.01 -4.55
N LEU A 349 11.76 -7.75 -4.85
CA LEU A 349 11.71 -7.25 -6.23
C LEU A 349 12.80 -7.86 -7.11
N HIS A 350 14.05 -7.81 -6.67
CA HIS A 350 15.21 -8.30 -7.42
C HIS A 350 15.07 -9.77 -7.82
N PRO A 351 14.85 -10.75 -6.91
CA PRO A 351 14.74 -12.15 -7.29
C PRO A 351 13.53 -12.43 -8.20
N ARG A 352 12.46 -11.63 -8.11
CA ARG A 352 11.28 -11.76 -8.97
C ARG A 352 11.54 -11.27 -10.38
N ILE A 353 12.18 -10.11 -10.52
CA ILE A 353 12.57 -9.57 -11.83
C ILE A 353 13.62 -10.48 -12.47
N GLU A 354 14.57 -10.97 -11.68
CA GLU A 354 15.59 -11.93 -12.13
C GLU A 354 14.95 -13.23 -12.62
N PHE A 355 13.96 -13.77 -11.90
CA PHE A 355 13.19 -14.93 -12.35
C PHE A 355 12.52 -14.69 -13.73
N LEU A 356 11.94 -13.51 -13.95
CA LEU A 356 11.33 -13.17 -15.24
C LEU A 356 12.36 -13.11 -16.36
N LYS A 357 13.54 -12.53 -16.10
CA LYS A 357 14.67 -12.54 -17.04
C LYS A 357 15.15 -13.95 -17.35
N GLN A 358 15.28 -14.81 -16.34
CA GLN A 358 15.64 -16.22 -16.51
C GLN A 358 14.59 -17.01 -17.30
N CYS A 359 13.34 -16.59 -17.27
CA CYS A 359 12.28 -17.12 -18.15
C CYS A 359 12.37 -16.60 -19.60
N GLY A 360 13.34 -15.74 -19.89
CA GLY A 360 13.62 -15.17 -21.21
C GLY A 360 12.83 -13.91 -21.55
N LEU A 361 12.16 -13.26 -20.58
CA LEU A 361 11.42 -12.03 -20.84
C LEU A 361 12.38 -10.85 -21.01
N ASN A 362 12.17 -10.05 -22.07
CA ASN A 362 12.85 -8.76 -22.24
C ASN A 362 12.18 -7.64 -21.44
N SER A 363 12.77 -6.44 -21.41
CA SER A 363 12.27 -5.31 -20.61
C SER A 363 10.81 -4.94 -20.91
N ASN A 364 10.42 -4.88 -22.19
CA ASN A 364 9.03 -4.57 -22.58
C ASN A 364 8.05 -5.68 -22.16
N GLU A 365 8.46 -6.94 -22.24
CA GLU A 365 7.66 -8.07 -21.75
C GLU A 365 7.53 -8.05 -20.22
N ILE A 366 8.60 -7.70 -19.50
CA ILE A 366 8.59 -7.51 -18.04
C ILE A 366 7.64 -6.36 -17.68
N PHE A 367 7.71 -5.22 -18.36
CA PHE A 367 6.77 -4.11 -18.16
C PHE A 367 5.31 -4.57 -18.31
N LYS A 368 4.97 -5.20 -19.44
CA LYS A 368 3.63 -5.73 -19.71
C LYS A 368 3.20 -6.75 -18.66
N PHE A 369 4.12 -7.58 -18.19
CA PHE A 369 3.88 -8.57 -17.14
C PHE A 369 3.53 -7.88 -15.82
N LEU A 370 4.33 -6.92 -15.37
CA LEU A 370 4.16 -6.24 -14.09
C LEU A 370 2.88 -5.39 -14.04
N ILE A 371 2.44 -4.83 -15.17
CA ILE A 371 1.14 -4.14 -15.28
C ILE A 371 -0.03 -5.13 -15.17
N LYS A 372 0.07 -6.30 -15.81
CA LYS A 372 -1.01 -7.31 -15.80
C LYS A 372 -1.08 -8.13 -14.51
N ALA A 373 0.05 -8.33 -13.85
CA ALA A 373 0.20 -9.18 -12.67
C ALA A 373 1.00 -8.48 -11.54
N PRO A 374 0.59 -7.29 -11.08
CA PRO A 374 1.33 -6.53 -10.07
C PRO A 374 1.47 -7.28 -8.73
N LEU A 375 0.49 -8.11 -8.37
CA LEU A 375 0.51 -8.92 -7.16
C LEU A 375 1.67 -9.92 -7.13
N PHE A 376 2.24 -10.25 -8.29
CA PHE A 376 3.48 -11.04 -8.37
C PHE A 376 4.59 -10.42 -7.54
N LEU A 377 4.67 -9.10 -7.40
CA LEU A 377 5.67 -8.38 -6.60
C LEU A 377 5.30 -8.22 -5.11
N GLY A 378 4.01 -8.35 -4.76
CA GLY A 378 3.52 -8.16 -3.40
C GLY A 378 3.47 -9.44 -2.57
N LEU A 379 2.99 -10.52 -3.17
CA LEU A 379 2.65 -11.79 -2.48
C LEU A 379 3.85 -12.44 -1.79
N SER A 380 3.60 -13.20 -0.72
CA SER A 380 4.60 -14.03 -0.05
C SER A 380 5.15 -15.08 -1.01
N PHE A 381 6.47 -15.31 -1.00
CA PHE A 381 7.04 -16.35 -1.86
C PHE A 381 6.72 -17.74 -1.28
N GLU A 382 7.12 -17.98 -0.04
CA GLU A 382 6.99 -19.26 0.65
C GLU A 382 5.53 -19.68 0.83
N GLU A 383 4.66 -18.75 1.21
CA GLU A 383 3.25 -19.05 1.52
C GLU A 383 2.33 -18.92 0.29
N ASN A 384 2.84 -18.52 -0.87
CA ASN A 384 1.99 -18.27 -2.03
C ASN A 384 2.62 -18.66 -3.37
N LEU A 385 3.64 -17.92 -3.80
CA LEU A 385 4.19 -18.09 -5.15
C LEU A 385 4.86 -19.46 -5.35
N ALA A 386 5.49 -20.00 -4.31
CA ALA A 386 6.15 -21.31 -4.35
C ALA A 386 5.17 -22.44 -4.67
N TYR A 387 4.03 -22.51 -3.97
CA TYR A 387 3.00 -23.53 -4.23
C TYR A 387 2.43 -23.43 -5.64
N LYS A 388 2.18 -22.20 -6.12
CA LYS A 388 1.68 -21.96 -7.48
C LYS A 388 2.69 -22.38 -8.54
N LEU A 389 3.97 -22.08 -8.33
CA LEU A 389 5.06 -22.48 -9.21
C LEU A 389 5.18 -24.00 -9.29
N VAL A 390 5.22 -24.68 -8.14
CA VAL A 390 5.28 -26.15 -8.08
C VAL A 390 4.06 -26.76 -8.77
N PHE A 391 2.87 -26.23 -8.52
CA PHE A 391 1.64 -26.73 -9.13
C PHE A 391 1.69 -26.60 -10.67
N LEU A 392 2.10 -25.45 -11.20
CA LEU A 392 2.22 -25.25 -12.65
C LEU A 392 3.26 -26.19 -13.28
N VAL A 393 4.40 -26.41 -12.61
CA VAL A 393 5.39 -27.39 -13.07
C VAL A 393 4.83 -28.81 -13.04
N LYS A 394 4.08 -29.18 -12.00
CA LYS A 394 3.44 -30.50 -11.87
C LYS A 394 2.44 -30.80 -12.98
N ILE A 395 1.67 -29.81 -13.42
CA ILE A 395 0.73 -30.00 -14.54
C ILE A 395 1.41 -30.03 -15.91
N GLY A 396 2.72 -29.71 -16.00
CA GLY A 396 3.54 -29.89 -17.19
C GLY A 396 4.19 -28.63 -17.78
N TYR A 397 4.11 -27.48 -17.10
CA TYR A 397 4.87 -26.31 -17.55
C TYR A 397 6.37 -26.54 -17.40
N ARG A 398 7.12 -26.26 -18.47
CA ARG A 398 8.60 -26.27 -18.40
C ARG A 398 9.11 -25.11 -17.56
N TYR A 399 10.02 -25.43 -16.64
CA TYR A 399 10.65 -24.44 -15.77
C TYR A 399 11.44 -23.40 -16.57
N ARG A 400 11.45 -22.14 -16.08
CA ARG A 400 12.14 -21.00 -16.72
C ARG A 400 11.77 -20.78 -18.19
N THR A 401 10.47 -20.80 -18.50
CA THR A 401 9.97 -20.45 -19.83
C THR A 401 9.03 -19.24 -19.77
N LYS A 402 8.90 -18.53 -20.89
CA LYS A 402 7.95 -17.40 -21.02
C LYS A 402 6.52 -17.83 -20.68
N ASP A 403 6.11 -18.99 -21.18
CA ASP A 403 4.78 -19.55 -20.91
C ASP A 403 4.53 -19.74 -19.41
N LEU A 404 5.49 -20.31 -18.69
CA LEU A 404 5.39 -20.47 -17.23
C LEU A 404 5.30 -19.12 -16.53
N ALA A 405 6.12 -18.14 -16.92
CA ALA A 405 6.06 -16.81 -16.35
C ALA A 405 4.67 -16.19 -16.54
N LEU A 406 4.11 -16.22 -17.76
CA LEU A 406 2.78 -15.70 -18.05
C LEU A 406 1.67 -16.43 -17.27
N ALA A 407 1.76 -17.76 -17.15
CA ALA A 407 0.83 -18.53 -16.33
C ALA A 407 0.94 -18.15 -14.85
N MET A 408 2.17 -18.03 -14.32
CA MET A 408 2.44 -17.54 -12.96
C MET A 408 1.79 -16.19 -12.69
N GLY A 409 1.91 -15.24 -13.63
CA GLY A 409 1.27 -13.93 -13.54
C GLY A 409 -0.25 -14.02 -13.44
N SER A 410 -0.87 -14.90 -14.23
CA SER A 410 -2.32 -15.10 -14.22
C SER A 410 -2.81 -15.67 -12.89
N VAL A 411 -2.08 -16.62 -12.29
CA VAL A 411 -2.54 -17.31 -11.08
C VAL A 411 -2.28 -16.53 -9.79
N THR A 412 -1.65 -15.34 -9.87
CA THR A 412 -1.47 -14.47 -8.70
C THR A 412 -2.80 -14.04 -8.06
N ARG A 413 -3.90 -14.04 -8.82
CA ARG A 413 -5.24 -13.61 -8.37
C ARG A 413 -6.16 -14.72 -7.84
N THR A 414 -5.68 -15.96 -7.80
CA THR A 414 -6.47 -17.12 -7.33
C THR A 414 -5.73 -17.89 -6.22
N SER A 415 -6.45 -18.70 -5.46
CA SER A 415 -5.87 -19.68 -4.53
C SER A 415 -5.44 -20.96 -5.27
N CYS A 416 -4.53 -21.73 -4.67
CA CYS A 416 -4.15 -23.05 -5.17
C CYS A 416 -5.33 -24.04 -5.14
N GLU A 417 -6.22 -23.93 -4.15
CA GLU A 417 -7.43 -24.75 -4.07
C GLU A 417 -8.34 -24.52 -5.28
N ASN A 418 -8.60 -23.27 -5.64
CA ASN A 418 -9.40 -22.97 -6.83
C ASN A 418 -8.70 -23.43 -8.11
N MET A 419 -7.37 -23.28 -8.21
CA MET A 419 -6.61 -23.84 -9.34
C MET A 419 -6.80 -25.36 -9.46
N GLN A 420 -6.72 -26.09 -8.35
CA GLN A 420 -6.93 -27.54 -8.33
C GLN A 420 -8.34 -27.90 -8.78
N LYS A 421 -9.36 -27.19 -8.32
CA LYS A 421 -10.75 -27.38 -8.77
C LYS A 421 -10.91 -27.12 -10.27
N VAL A 422 -10.33 -26.04 -10.79
CA VAL A 422 -10.37 -25.69 -12.22
C VAL A 422 -9.68 -26.76 -13.08
N ILE A 423 -8.49 -27.22 -12.69
CA ILE A 423 -7.80 -28.30 -13.41
C ILE A 423 -8.59 -29.60 -13.33
N GLY A 424 -9.07 -29.97 -12.15
CA GLY A 424 -9.91 -31.17 -11.96
C GLY A 424 -11.17 -31.14 -12.81
N LEU A 425 -11.79 -29.98 -12.95
CA LEU A 425 -12.95 -29.77 -13.81
C LEU A 425 -12.59 -30.02 -15.28
N PHE A 426 -11.54 -29.40 -15.82
CA PHE A 426 -11.12 -29.67 -17.20
C PHE A 426 -10.83 -31.17 -17.45
N LEU A 427 -10.17 -31.84 -16.50
CA LEU A 427 -9.90 -33.28 -16.57
C LEU A 427 -11.19 -34.11 -16.56
N SER A 428 -12.17 -33.74 -15.74
CA SER A 428 -13.47 -34.45 -15.67
C SER A 428 -14.28 -34.35 -16.97
N TYR A 429 -14.06 -33.30 -17.76
CA TYR A 429 -14.63 -33.10 -19.09
C TYR A 429 -13.75 -33.68 -20.22
N GLY A 430 -12.71 -34.45 -19.88
CA GLY A 430 -11.89 -35.19 -20.85
C GLY A 430 -10.75 -34.40 -21.49
N LEU A 431 -10.42 -33.19 -21.01
CA LEU A 431 -9.24 -32.46 -21.46
C LEU A 431 -8.00 -32.90 -20.68
N SER A 432 -6.93 -33.26 -21.38
CA SER A 432 -5.66 -33.63 -20.75
C SER A 432 -4.91 -32.41 -20.18
N CYS A 433 -3.92 -32.64 -19.31
CA CYS A 433 -3.02 -31.57 -18.87
C CYS A 433 -2.32 -30.86 -20.04
N GLU A 434 -2.00 -31.58 -21.12
CA GLU A 434 -1.41 -30.99 -22.32
C GLU A 434 -2.39 -30.06 -23.05
N ASP A 435 -3.67 -30.45 -23.15
CA ASP A 435 -4.74 -29.61 -23.69
C ASP A 435 -4.88 -28.32 -22.88
N ILE A 436 -4.90 -28.45 -21.54
CA ILE A 436 -5.01 -27.31 -20.62
C ILE A 436 -3.83 -26.35 -20.78
N ILE A 437 -2.59 -26.86 -20.87
CA ILE A 437 -1.40 -26.03 -21.11
C ILE A 437 -1.51 -25.35 -22.48
N SER A 438 -1.91 -26.06 -23.52
CA SER A 438 -2.09 -25.52 -24.87
C SER A 438 -3.12 -24.37 -24.88
N MET A 439 -4.24 -24.56 -24.20
CA MET A 439 -5.25 -23.52 -24.00
C MET A 439 -4.70 -22.33 -23.21
N SER A 440 -4.01 -22.60 -22.11
CA SER A 440 -3.48 -21.56 -21.22
C SER A 440 -2.33 -20.76 -21.84
N ARG A 441 -1.59 -21.30 -22.81
CA ARG A 441 -0.61 -20.51 -23.59
C ARG A 441 -1.30 -19.42 -24.41
N LYS A 442 -2.49 -19.71 -24.95
CA LYS A 442 -3.31 -18.75 -25.70
C LYS A 442 -4.04 -17.79 -24.76
N HIS A 443 -4.52 -18.29 -23.63
CA HIS A 443 -5.32 -17.52 -22.67
C HIS A 443 -5.02 -17.94 -21.21
N PRO A 444 -3.97 -17.39 -20.58
CA PRO A 444 -3.55 -17.81 -19.24
C PRO A 444 -4.63 -17.67 -18.16
N GLN A 445 -5.59 -16.76 -18.36
CA GLN A 445 -6.64 -16.53 -17.37
C GLN A 445 -7.56 -17.74 -17.13
N ILE A 446 -7.57 -18.76 -17.99
CA ILE A 446 -8.37 -19.97 -17.74
C ILE A 446 -8.02 -20.64 -16.40
N LEU A 447 -6.79 -20.47 -15.91
CA LEU A 447 -6.31 -21.07 -14.66
C LEU A 447 -6.76 -20.32 -13.40
N GLN A 448 -7.26 -19.09 -13.53
CA GLN A 448 -7.67 -18.24 -12.39
C GLN A 448 -9.17 -18.02 -12.28
N TYR A 449 -9.98 -18.50 -13.23
CA TYR A 449 -11.42 -18.33 -13.17
C TYR A 449 -12.03 -19.09 -11.99
N ASN A 450 -13.17 -18.61 -11.49
CA ASN A 450 -13.90 -19.28 -10.43
C ASN A 450 -14.47 -20.61 -10.96
N HIS A 451 -14.20 -21.72 -10.25
CA HIS A 451 -14.59 -23.05 -10.72
C HIS A 451 -16.09 -23.18 -11.02
N SER A 452 -16.98 -22.72 -10.13
CA SER A 452 -18.43 -22.82 -10.31
C SER A 452 -18.95 -22.02 -11.50
N SER A 453 -18.36 -20.85 -11.76
CA SER A 453 -18.73 -20.08 -12.95
C SER A 453 -18.20 -20.71 -14.24
N LEU A 454 -17.07 -21.43 -14.17
CA LEU A 454 -16.45 -22.09 -15.32
C LEU A 454 -17.23 -23.34 -15.71
N GLU A 455 -17.64 -24.13 -14.72
CA GLU A 455 -18.49 -25.32 -14.86
C GLU A 455 -19.79 -24.99 -15.59
N LYS A 456 -20.57 -24.01 -15.11
CA LYS A 456 -21.81 -23.58 -15.78
C LYS A 456 -21.63 -23.16 -17.24
N LYS A 457 -20.46 -22.62 -17.61
CA LYS A 457 -20.19 -22.23 -19.01
C LYS A 457 -19.85 -23.45 -19.87
N MET A 458 -19.19 -24.45 -19.29
CA MET A 458 -18.88 -25.71 -19.97
C MET A 458 -20.13 -26.57 -20.12
N GLU A 459 -20.97 -26.66 -19.08
CA GLU A 459 -22.30 -27.30 -19.14
C GLU A 459 -23.13 -26.66 -20.26
N TYR A 460 -23.28 -25.33 -20.26
CA TYR A 460 -24.03 -24.64 -21.30
C TYR A 460 -23.46 -24.85 -22.71
N LEU A 461 -22.13 -24.94 -22.85
CA LEU A 461 -21.51 -25.22 -24.14
C LEU A 461 -21.89 -26.60 -24.68
N ILE A 462 -21.97 -27.61 -23.81
CA ILE A 462 -22.22 -28.99 -24.21
C ILE A 462 -23.72 -29.27 -24.30
N GLU A 463 -24.46 -28.96 -23.26
CA GLU A 463 -25.87 -29.33 -23.10
C GLU A 463 -26.79 -28.40 -23.91
N ASP A 464 -26.66 -27.08 -23.73
CA ASP A 464 -27.56 -26.12 -24.37
C ASP A 464 -27.11 -25.75 -25.80
N MET A 465 -25.80 -25.64 -26.02
CA MET A 465 -25.26 -25.28 -27.35
C MET A 465 -24.97 -26.49 -28.24
N GLY A 466 -24.97 -27.72 -27.69
CA GLY A 466 -24.72 -28.95 -28.44
C GLY A 466 -23.28 -29.06 -28.99
N ARG A 467 -22.30 -28.41 -28.36
CA ARG A 467 -20.93 -28.29 -28.89
C ARG A 467 -19.93 -29.20 -28.19
N GLU A 468 -18.90 -29.56 -28.92
CA GLU A 468 -17.80 -30.33 -28.37
C GLU A 468 -16.91 -29.47 -27.47
N ILE A 469 -16.50 -30.06 -26.33
CA ILE A 469 -15.60 -29.37 -25.40
C ILE A 469 -14.25 -29.01 -26.03
N ARG A 470 -13.82 -29.76 -27.04
CA ARG A 470 -12.58 -29.53 -27.78
C ARG A 470 -12.56 -28.21 -28.54
N GLU A 471 -13.72 -27.60 -28.84
CA GLU A 471 -13.78 -26.25 -29.41
C GLU A 471 -13.09 -25.20 -28.52
N LEU A 472 -13.04 -25.43 -27.20
CA LEU A 472 -12.31 -24.56 -26.28
C LEU A 472 -10.80 -24.51 -26.56
N MET A 473 -10.21 -25.54 -27.17
CA MET A 473 -8.79 -25.52 -27.56
C MET A 473 -8.50 -24.46 -28.62
N ALA A 474 -9.45 -24.24 -29.52
CA ALA A 474 -9.37 -23.21 -30.55
C ALA A 474 -9.67 -21.82 -29.97
N PHE A 475 -10.61 -21.72 -29.02
CA PHE A 475 -11.04 -20.44 -28.45
C PHE A 475 -11.24 -20.47 -26.92
N PRO A 476 -10.15 -20.55 -26.11
CA PRO A 476 -10.27 -20.62 -24.65
C PRO A 476 -10.87 -19.36 -24.01
N ALA A 477 -10.79 -18.22 -24.71
CA ALA A 477 -11.36 -16.95 -24.30
C ALA A 477 -12.89 -16.99 -24.12
N PHE A 478 -13.57 -18.00 -24.70
CA PHE A 478 -14.98 -18.32 -24.42
C PHE A 478 -15.28 -18.26 -22.92
N LEU A 479 -14.43 -18.88 -22.10
CA LEU A 479 -14.59 -19.00 -20.64
C LEU A 479 -14.47 -17.64 -19.92
N GLY A 480 -13.93 -16.62 -20.59
CA GLY A 480 -13.80 -15.26 -20.07
C GLY A 480 -15.04 -14.40 -20.26
N TYR A 481 -15.97 -14.77 -21.13
CA TYR A 481 -17.20 -14.01 -21.34
C TYR A 481 -18.25 -14.30 -20.26
N LYS A 482 -19.15 -13.33 -20.05
CA LYS A 482 -20.31 -13.50 -19.16
C LYS A 482 -21.29 -14.48 -19.78
N LEU A 483 -21.79 -15.41 -18.96
CA LEU A 483 -22.68 -16.48 -19.41
C LEU A 483 -23.98 -15.90 -19.99
N ASP A 484 -24.80 -15.24 -19.17
CA ASP A 484 -26.11 -14.77 -19.62
C ASP A 484 -26.00 -13.57 -20.59
N ASP A 485 -25.30 -12.51 -20.18
CA ASP A 485 -25.20 -11.25 -20.94
C ASP A 485 -24.59 -11.37 -22.34
N ARG A 486 -23.74 -12.38 -22.58
CA ARG A 486 -22.98 -12.48 -23.84
C ARG A 486 -22.99 -13.85 -24.48
N ILE A 487 -22.85 -14.94 -23.73
CA ILE A 487 -22.84 -16.28 -24.33
C ILE A 487 -24.26 -16.68 -24.72
N LYS A 488 -25.18 -16.75 -23.74
CA LYS A 488 -26.59 -17.14 -23.97
C LYS A 488 -27.28 -16.17 -24.92
N ALA A 489 -27.27 -14.88 -24.58
CA ALA A 489 -27.95 -13.84 -25.36
C ALA A 489 -27.58 -13.83 -26.85
N ARG A 490 -26.32 -14.14 -27.19
CA ARG A 490 -25.88 -14.18 -28.59
C ARG A 490 -26.17 -15.51 -29.26
N TYR A 491 -26.00 -16.60 -28.54
CA TYR A 491 -26.27 -17.93 -29.06
C TYR A 491 -27.77 -18.08 -29.38
N GLU A 492 -28.66 -17.75 -28.44
CA GLU A 492 -30.11 -17.83 -28.62
C GLU A 492 -30.57 -16.99 -29.82
N LEU A 493 -30.08 -15.75 -29.95
CA LEU A 493 -30.40 -14.88 -31.09
C LEU A 493 -29.91 -15.42 -32.44
N LYS A 494 -28.70 -16.01 -32.47
CA LYS A 494 -28.08 -16.49 -33.71
C LYS A 494 -28.60 -17.87 -34.13
N ARG A 495 -29.03 -18.70 -33.16
CA ARG A 495 -29.66 -20.00 -33.42
C ARG A 495 -30.92 -19.84 -34.28
N GLU A 496 -31.68 -18.77 -34.04
CA GLU A 496 -32.90 -18.45 -34.81
C GLU A 496 -32.64 -17.92 -36.23
N THR A 497 -31.46 -17.34 -36.52
CA THR A 497 -31.25 -16.56 -37.75
C THR A 497 -30.27 -17.16 -38.78
N LEU A 498 -29.27 -17.96 -38.37
CA LEU A 498 -28.14 -18.33 -39.26
C LEU A 498 -27.70 -19.80 -39.17
N GLY A 499 -28.40 -20.63 -38.39
CA GLY A 499 -28.04 -22.04 -38.16
C GLY A 499 -26.81 -22.25 -37.27
N GLU A 500 -26.62 -23.50 -36.82
CA GLU A 500 -25.69 -23.89 -35.74
C GLU A 500 -24.18 -23.80 -36.11
N GLY A 501 -23.84 -23.51 -37.37
CA GLY A 501 -22.47 -23.64 -37.91
C GLY A 501 -21.47 -22.51 -37.61
N MET A 502 -21.81 -21.49 -36.81
CA MET A 502 -20.88 -20.39 -36.51
C MET A 502 -19.84 -20.79 -35.45
N SER A 503 -18.55 -20.47 -35.65
CA SER A 503 -17.52 -20.71 -34.62
C SER A 503 -17.69 -19.80 -33.40
N LEU A 504 -17.29 -20.29 -32.22
CA LEU A 504 -17.36 -19.54 -30.95
C LEU A 504 -16.70 -18.16 -31.03
N ASN A 505 -15.56 -18.07 -31.72
CA ASN A 505 -14.84 -16.80 -31.92
C ASN A 505 -15.70 -15.80 -32.72
N LYS A 506 -16.31 -16.24 -33.83
CA LYS A 506 -17.15 -15.38 -34.67
C LYS A 506 -18.42 -14.93 -33.94
N LEU A 507 -18.99 -15.81 -33.11
CA LEU A 507 -20.16 -15.50 -32.28
C LEU A 507 -19.85 -14.46 -31.20
N LEU A 508 -18.71 -14.60 -30.52
CA LEU A 508 -18.48 -13.89 -29.26
C LEU A 508 -17.55 -12.68 -29.38
N THR A 509 -16.64 -12.60 -30.35
CA THR A 509 -15.59 -11.56 -30.36
C THR A 509 -16.09 -10.17 -30.77
N VAL A 510 -17.12 -10.06 -31.61
CA VAL A 510 -17.66 -8.76 -32.04
C VAL A 510 -18.20 -7.93 -30.86
N SER A 511 -18.05 -6.60 -30.90
CA SER A 511 -18.58 -5.71 -29.85
C SER A 511 -20.12 -5.77 -29.80
N ALA A 512 -20.72 -5.40 -28.66
CA ALA A 512 -22.18 -5.39 -28.51
C ALA A 512 -22.86 -4.52 -29.58
N ASP A 513 -22.33 -3.32 -29.82
CA ASP A 513 -22.88 -2.38 -30.82
C ASP A 513 -22.80 -2.94 -32.24
N ARG A 514 -21.67 -3.56 -32.60
CA ARG A 514 -21.49 -4.14 -33.94
C ARG A 514 -22.36 -5.39 -34.14
N PHE A 515 -22.59 -6.15 -33.08
CA PHE A 515 -23.51 -7.28 -33.08
C PHE A 515 -24.97 -6.82 -33.27
N SER A 516 -25.38 -5.75 -32.57
CA SER A 516 -26.72 -5.15 -32.70
C SER A 516 -26.96 -4.45 -34.04
N ARG A 517 -25.94 -3.82 -34.64
CA ARG A 517 -26.06 -3.24 -36.00
C ARG A 517 -26.25 -4.30 -37.07
N LYS A 518 -25.49 -5.39 -37.00
CA LYS A 518 -25.63 -6.52 -37.91
C LYS A 518 -27.02 -7.18 -37.78
N LYS A 519 -27.60 -7.19 -36.57
CA LYS A 519 -29.01 -7.58 -36.33
C LYS A 519 -30.01 -6.68 -37.06
N ASN A 520 -29.80 -5.36 -37.06
CA ASN A 520 -30.70 -4.42 -37.73
C ASN A 520 -30.58 -4.51 -39.26
N GLU A 521 -29.36 -4.67 -39.78
CA GLU A 521 -29.10 -4.88 -41.21
C GLU A 521 -29.70 -6.22 -41.71
N GLU A 522 -29.52 -7.32 -40.98
CA GLU A 522 -30.11 -8.64 -41.29
C GLU A 522 -31.66 -8.60 -41.22
N ARG A 523 -32.26 -7.79 -40.34
CA ARG A 523 -33.73 -7.59 -40.29
C ARG A 523 -34.26 -6.73 -41.43
N SER A 524 -33.55 -5.67 -41.83
CA SER A 524 -33.98 -4.80 -42.94
C SER A 524 -33.92 -5.48 -44.31
N VAL A 525 -33.10 -6.52 -44.47
CA VAL A 525 -33.01 -7.31 -45.72
C VAL A 525 -34.12 -8.38 -45.81
N VAL A 526 -34.69 -8.80 -44.68
CA VAL A 526 -35.77 -9.81 -44.64
C VAL A 526 -37.18 -9.20 -44.72
N THR A 527 -37.34 -7.91 -44.41
CA THR A 527 -38.64 -7.21 -44.48
C THR A 527 -38.83 -6.39 -45.76
N GLY A 528 -37.98 -6.60 -46.76
CA GLY A 528 -38.04 -5.91 -48.05
C GLY A 528 -38.18 -6.89 -49.21
N ASP A 529 -39.30 -7.59 -49.26
CA ASP A 529 -39.98 -8.11 -50.47
C ASP A 529 -41.44 -8.44 -50.12
#